data_AF-A0A1U7VBB8-F1
#
_entry.id   AF-A0A1U7VBB8-F1
#
_cell.length_a   1.000
_cell.length_b   1.000
_cell.length_c   1.000
_cell.angle_alpha   90.00
_cell.angle_beta   90.00
_cell.angle_gamma   90.00
#
_symmetry.space_group_name_H-M   'P 1'
#
loop_
_entity.id
_entity.type
_entity.pdbx_description
1 polymer ?
#
loop_
_entity_poly.entity_id
_entity_poly.type
_entity_poly.pdbx_seq_one_letter_code
_entity_poly.pdbx_strand_id
1 'polypeptide(L)'
;MESYQQMLISSFLEIAIDQTADTARQFLQTTKWNLEEAIQLFYNNELVDNPSLNGDDDDDDDDDDDDDDVRPPLHVEREVIYGHNNTVQYNGNSSSHNFDDEILSRLGDVWRVEERDDNLASMYRPPFALIYNGPFNNAIDTAKTQNKWLLVNMQSMQEFTSHLLNKDTWANDYIARIIKKNFIFWQVNDHTEEGQKVCTYYKLNSLPVILVIDPITGQKVHSWNGMVQPEILLKDITSFIDLSPSEYHANLLHKRSRKNPRDEIKEDEGVQQTNEIKEVMKICYPTLPEEPEGDRNLICRVAIRLPDGRRIQRNFLKIDSIKLLWSYCCVEFEEAETRPFRFRQVIPGAVKFLEYDSNLNFEESDLNNSIVSVTWE
;
A
#
# COMPACT_ATOMS: atom_id res chain seq x y z
N MET A 1 -3.24 20.74 44.43
CA MET A 1 -3.51 19.29 44.28
C MET A 1 -4.91 19.09 43.67
N GLU A 2 -5.95 19.66 44.30
CA GLU A 2 -7.35 19.59 43.82
C GLU A 2 -7.55 19.99 42.35
N SER A 3 -6.89 21.03 41.84
CA SER A 3 -7.02 21.45 40.42
C SER A 3 -6.52 20.40 39.42
N TYR A 4 -5.50 19.60 39.76
CA TYR A 4 -5.02 18.51 38.91
C TYR A 4 -5.99 17.31 38.96
N GLN A 5 -6.55 17.05 40.14
CA GLN A 5 -7.57 16.01 40.34
C GLN A 5 -8.87 16.34 39.57
N GLN A 6 -9.30 17.60 39.57
CA GLN A 6 -10.44 18.07 38.77
C GLN A 6 -10.19 17.90 37.26
N MET A 7 -8.98 18.21 36.78
CA MET A 7 -8.60 17.99 35.38
C MET A 7 -8.70 16.51 34.98
N LEU A 8 -8.17 15.60 35.80
CA LEU A 8 -8.26 14.16 35.54
C LEU A 8 -9.71 13.64 35.55
N ILE A 9 -10.57 14.16 36.44
CA ILE A 9 -12.00 13.82 36.46
C ILE A 9 -12.69 14.29 35.17
N SER A 10 -12.39 15.51 34.69
CA SER A 10 -12.91 16.00 33.42
C SER A 10 -12.45 15.14 32.24
N SER A 11 -11.17 14.79 32.14
CA SER A 11 -10.66 13.92 31.07
C SER A 11 -11.20 12.49 31.13
N PHE A 12 -11.51 11.96 32.32
CA PHE A 12 -12.20 10.68 32.46
C PHE A 12 -13.63 10.77 31.91
N LEU A 13 -14.37 11.84 32.23
CA LEU A 13 -15.76 12.05 31.77
C LEU A 13 -15.88 12.40 30.28
N GLU A 14 -14.82 12.91 29.64
CA GLU A 14 -14.76 13.06 28.17
C GLU A 14 -14.69 11.72 27.44
N ILE A 15 -14.21 10.66 28.11
CA ILE A 15 -13.98 9.33 27.52
C ILE A 15 -15.08 8.35 27.96
N ALA A 16 -15.40 8.32 29.26
CA ALA A 16 -16.53 7.57 29.82
C ALA A 16 -17.80 8.43 29.78
N ILE A 17 -18.45 8.47 28.61
CA ILE A 17 -19.69 9.20 28.36
C ILE A 17 -20.81 8.65 29.28
N ASP A 18 -21.74 9.51 29.69
CA ASP A 18 -22.87 9.24 30.60
C ASP A 18 -22.50 8.84 32.06
N GLN A 19 -21.23 8.92 32.44
CA GLN A 19 -20.78 8.72 33.82
C GLN A 19 -20.84 9.99 34.69
N THR A 20 -20.73 9.81 36.01
CA THR A 20 -20.78 10.91 37.00
C THR A 20 -19.39 11.27 37.52
N ALA A 21 -19.23 12.51 38.00
CA ALA A 21 -17.97 12.95 38.60
C ALA A 21 -17.54 12.13 39.84
N ASP A 22 -18.48 11.44 40.49
CA ASP A 22 -18.19 10.60 41.65
C ASP A 22 -17.79 9.17 41.26
N THR A 23 -18.37 8.59 40.19
CA THR A 23 -17.85 7.32 39.63
C THR A 23 -16.44 7.53 39.05
N ALA A 24 -16.21 8.61 38.31
CA ALA A 24 -14.87 9.00 37.83
C ALA A 24 -13.85 9.13 38.97
N ARG A 25 -14.22 9.74 40.10
CA ARG A 25 -13.37 9.82 41.31
C ARG A 25 -13.05 8.45 41.89
N GLN A 26 -14.02 7.54 41.95
CA GLN A 26 -13.83 6.21 42.53
C GLN A 26 -12.81 5.39 41.72
N PHE A 27 -12.92 5.39 40.39
CA PHE A 27 -11.94 4.72 39.52
C PHE A 27 -10.56 5.37 39.62
N LEU A 28 -10.47 6.70 39.51
CA LEU A 28 -9.20 7.42 39.63
C LEU A 28 -8.54 7.26 41.01
N GLN A 29 -9.28 7.21 42.12
CA GLN A 29 -8.70 6.95 43.43
C GLN A 29 -8.14 5.52 43.54
N THR A 30 -8.85 4.54 42.97
CA THR A 30 -8.43 3.12 42.96
C THR A 30 -7.11 2.94 42.21
N THR A 31 -6.89 3.67 41.12
CA THR A 31 -5.66 3.63 40.30
C THR A 31 -4.62 4.69 40.69
N LYS A 32 -4.72 5.25 41.91
CA LYS A 32 -3.78 6.27 42.44
C LYS A 32 -3.63 7.50 41.52
N TRP A 33 -4.72 7.89 40.86
CA TRP A 33 -4.86 8.97 39.88
C TRP A 33 -4.18 8.71 38.53
N ASN A 34 -4.01 7.43 38.15
CA ASN A 34 -3.65 7.05 36.78
C ASN A 34 -4.92 6.95 35.91
N LEU A 35 -5.05 7.86 34.93
CA LEU A 35 -6.22 7.97 34.05
C LEU A 35 -6.38 6.74 33.14
N GLU A 36 -5.29 6.23 32.58
CA GLU A 36 -5.30 5.11 31.63
C GLU A 36 -5.79 3.82 32.31
N GLU A 37 -5.21 3.49 33.47
CA GLU A 37 -5.65 2.35 34.29
C GLU A 37 -7.11 2.52 34.75
N ALA A 38 -7.56 3.74 35.05
CA ALA A 38 -8.94 3.99 35.49
C ALA A 38 -9.95 3.72 34.37
N ILE A 39 -9.63 4.13 33.14
CA ILE A 39 -10.47 3.90 31.95
C ILE A 39 -10.52 2.41 31.61
N GLN A 40 -9.37 1.72 31.65
CA GLN A 40 -9.32 0.27 31.43
C GLN A 40 -10.11 -0.49 32.50
N LEU A 41 -10.01 -0.10 33.78
CA LEU A 41 -10.76 -0.73 34.86
C LEU A 41 -12.27 -0.48 34.76
N PHE A 42 -12.68 0.70 34.25
CA PHE A 42 -14.08 1.01 33.96
C PHE A 42 -14.66 0.12 32.86
N TYR A 43 -14.04 0.08 31.67
CA TYR A 43 -14.56 -0.72 30.54
C TYR A 43 -14.49 -2.23 30.78
N ASN A 44 -13.54 -2.71 31.57
CA ASN A 44 -13.50 -4.13 31.98
C ASN A 44 -14.64 -4.52 32.92
N ASN A 45 -15.26 -3.56 33.63
CA ASN A 45 -16.38 -3.81 34.53
C ASN A 45 -17.75 -3.75 33.85
N GLU A 46 -17.91 -3.00 32.75
CA GLU A 46 -19.19 -2.93 32.00
C GLU A 46 -19.48 -4.18 31.15
N LEU A 47 -18.50 -5.07 30.96
CA LEU A 47 -18.66 -6.29 30.15
C LEU A 47 -19.27 -7.49 30.91
N VAL A 48 -19.86 -7.26 32.09
CA VAL A 48 -20.46 -8.32 32.95
C VAL A 48 -21.92 -8.01 33.29
N ASP A 49 -22.72 -7.81 32.24
CA ASP A 49 -24.19 -7.84 32.25
C ASP A 49 -24.65 -8.12 30.79
N ASN A 50 -25.75 -8.81 30.45
CA ASN A 50 -26.69 -9.64 31.21
C ASN A 50 -27.44 -10.53 30.19
N PRO A 51 -27.86 -11.77 30.52
CA PRO A 51 -29.09 -12.24 29.88
C PRO A 51 -30.08 -12.92 30.85
N SER A 52 -31.31 -12.40 30.83
CA SER A 52 -32.47 -13.02 31.45
C SER A 52 -32.93 -14.28 30.69
N LEU A 53 -33.27 -15.34 31.42
CA LEU A 53 -34.21 -16.37 30.95
C LEU A 53 -35.11 -16.84 32.10
N ASN A 54 -36.41 -16.98 31.81
CA ASN A 54 -37.39 -17.59 32.69
C ASN A 54 -37.32 -19.12 32.59
N GLY A 55 -37.69 -19.83 33.66
CA GLY A 55 -37.93 -21.27 33.69
C GLY A 55 -38.31 -21.69 35.12
N ASP A 56 -39.51 -22.26 35.26
CA ASP A 56 -40.16 -22.58 36.54
C ASP A 56 -39.71 -23.94 37.13
N ASP A 57 -40.23 -24.24 38.34
CA ASP A 57 -40.23 -25.52 39.10
C ASP A 57 -38.85 -25.95 39.70
N ASP A 58 -38.73 -26.48 40.92
CA ASP A 58 -39.69 -27.06 41.89
C ASP A 58 -39.41 -26.60 43.37
N ASP A 59 -40.38 -26.81 44.26
CA ASP A 59 -40.28 -26.64 45.72
C ASP A 59 -39.37 -27.69 46.41
N ASP A 60 -38.72 -27.31 47.53
CA ASP A 60 -38.73 -28.10 48.78
C ASP A 60 -38.20 -27.26 49.97
N ASP A 61 -38.75 -27.51 51.17
CA ASP A 61 -38.72 -26.66 52.35
C ASP A 61 -37.49 -26.81 53.31
N ASP A 62 -37.39 -25.82 54.21
CA ASP A 62 -36.91 -25.84 55.61
C ASP A 62 -35.41 -25.66 55.99
N ASP A 63 -35.27 -24.62 56.85
CA ASP A 63 -34.43 -24.45 58.04
C ASP A 63 -32.92 -24.08 57.95
N ASP A 64 -32.72 -22.78 58.21
CA ASP A 64 -31.62 -22.12 58.93
C ASP A 64 -30.72 -23.01 59.84
N ASP A 65 -29.40 -22.89 59.68
CA ASP A 65 -28.54 -22.27 60.70
C ASP A 65 -27.13 -21.96 60.15
N ASP A 66 -26.48 -20.93 60.71
CA ASP A 66 -25.18 -20.40 60.25
C ASP A 66 -24.01 -21.40 60.42
N ASP A 67 -23.30 -21.70 59.32
CA ASP A 67 -21.83 -21.75 59.34
C ASP A 67 -21.28 -21.42 57.93
N ASP A 68 -20.50 -20.34 57.84
CA ASP A 68 -20.07 -19.70 56.59
C ASP A 68 -18.85 -20.43 55.99
N ASP A 69 -19.05 -21.72 55.65
CA ASP A 69 -18.05 -22.60 55.03
C ASP A 69 -17.90 -22.26 53.54
N VAL A 70 -17.49 -21.01 53.27
CA VAL A 70 -17.14 -20.47 51.96
C VAL A 70 -16.13 -21.43 51.32
N ARG A 71 -16.58 -22.16 50.29
CA ARG A 71 -15.70 -23.05 49.52
C ARG A 71 -14.44 -22.26 49.13
N PRO A 72 -13.24 -22.66 49.55
CA PRO A 72 -12.04 -21.91 49.24
C PRO A 72 -11.92 -21.78 47.72
N PRO A 73 -11.51 -20.61 47.20
CA PRO A 73 -11.34 -20.43 45.76
C PRO A 73 -10.38 -21.49 45.24
N LEU A 74 -10.74 -22.12 44.11
CA LEU A 74 -9.90 -23.09 43.42
C LEU A 74 -8.49 -22.49 43.28
N HIS A 75 -7.46 -23.26 43.68
CA HIS A 75 -6.10 -22.73 43.60
C HIS A 75 -5.77 -22.40 42.14
N VAL A 76 -5.14 -21.25 41.93
CA VAL A 76 -4.68 -20.86 40.59
C VAL A 76 -3.48 -21.72 40.25
N GLU A 77 -3.74 -22.85 39.60
CA GLU A 77 -2.71 -23.72 39.06
C GLU A 77 -2.08 -23.00 37.86
N ARG A 78 -0.96 -22.30 38.12
CA ARG A 78 -0.15 -21.71 37.06
C ARG A 78 0.63 -22.80 36.38
N GLU A 79 0.02 -23.46 35.39
CA GLU A 79 0.78 -24.24 34.42
C GLU A 79 1.72 -23.30 33.66
N VAL A 80 2.97 -23.25 34.12
CA VAL A 80 4.07 -22.66 33.35
C VAL A 80 4.33 -23.63 32.19
N ILE A 81 4.14 -23.15 30.96
CA ILE A 81 4.46 -23.93 29.75
C ILE A 81 5.98 -24.14 29.67
N TYR A 82 6.48 -25.17 30.35
CA TYR A 82 7.82 -25.71 30.16
C TYR A 82 7.86 -26.55 28.87
N GLY A 83 7.74 -25.85 27.75
CA GLY A 83 7.98 -26.36 26.40
C GLY A 83 9.47 -26.57 26.10
N HIS A 84 10.10 -27.49 26.83
CA HIS A 84 11.42 -28.08 26.60
C HIS A 84 12.66 -27.15 26.57
N ASN A 85 13.57 -27.43 27.51
CA ASN A 85 14.88 -26.81 27.61
C ASN A 85 15.73 -27.08 26.36
N ASN A 86 16.30 -26.03 25.78
CA ASN A 86 17.64 -26.12 25.19
C ASN A 86 18.45 -24.86 25.50
N THR A 87 18.68 -24.61 26.79
CA THR A 87 19.54 -23.54 27.29
C THR A 87 21.01 -23.85 27.00
N VAL A 88 21.46 -23.43 25.82
CA VAL A 88 22.89 -23.17 25.58
C VAL A 88 23.31 -22.02 26.50
N GLN A 89 24.36 -22.24 27.31
CA GLN A 89 24.98 -21.18 28.09
C GLN A 89 25.56 -20.11 27.16
N TYR A 90 25.14 -18.85 27.31
CA TYR A 90 25.93 -17.71 26.86
C TYR A 90 26.02 -16.63 27.95
N ASN A 91 27.27 -16.24 28.23
CA ASN A 91 27.60 -15.12 29.10
C ASN A 91 27.05 -13.81 28.53
N GLY A 92 26.70 -12.89 29.42
CA GLY A 92 26.35 -11.53 29.02
C GLY A 92 27.51 -10.80 28.34
N ASN A 93 27.19 -10.10 27.27
CA ASN A 93 27.84 -8.84 26.90
C ASN A 93 26.87 -8.00 26.07
N SER A 94 26.92 -6.68 26.27
CA SER A 94 25.93 -5.74 25.76
C SER A 94 25.89 -5.64 24.24
N SER A 95 24.70 -5.73 23.64
CA SER A 95 24.29 -4.98 22.44
C SER A 95 22.77 -5.10 22.29
N SER A 96 22.10 -4.00 21.95
CA SER A 96 20.66 -4.01 21.68
C SER A 96 20.44 -4.67 20.32
N HIS A 97 20.01 -5.93 20.30
CA HIS A 97 19.68 -6.67 19.08
C HIS A 97 18.16 -6.80 18.90
N ASN A 98 17.76 -6.76 17.64
CA ASN A 98 16.37 -6.61 17.20
C ASN A 98 15.48 -7.74 17.73
N PHE A 99 14.56 -7.39 18.63
CA PHE A 99 13.61 -8.35 19.20
C PHE A 99 12.50 -8.72 18.19
N ASP A 100 12.26 -7.86 17.20
CA ASP A 100 11.13 -7.96 16.26
C ASP A 100 11.41 -8.90 15.06
N ASP A 101 12.66 -9.03 14.62
CA ASP A 101 13.05 -9.87 13.47
C ASP A 101 12.91 -11.39 13.79
N GLU A 102 13.20 -11.78 15.03
CA GLU A 102 13.04 -13.16 15.49
C GLU A 102 11.57 -13.52 15.71
N ILE A 103 10.75 -12.56 16.18
CA ILE A 103 9.30 -12.69 16.29
C ILE A 103 8.67 -12.92 14.90
N LEU A 104 9.01 -12.11 13.89
CA LEU A 104 8.48 -12.23 12.54
C LEU A 104 8.88 -13.53 11.83
N SER A 105 10.14 -13.98 12.02
CA SER A 105 10.61 -15.24 11.45
C SER A 105 9.92 -16.46 12.06
N ARG A 106 9.58 -16.43 13.36
CA ARG A 106 8.83 -17.49 14.05
C ARG A 106 7.33 -17.43 13.78
N LEU A 107 6.77 -16.24 13.52
CA LEU A 107 5.36 -16.06 13.19
C LEU A 107 4.95 -16.67 11.83
N GLY A 108 5.90 -16.90 10.93
CA GLY A 108 5.65 -17.58 9.64
C GLY A 108 4.99 -18.96 9.78
N ASP A 109 5.29 -19.71 10.84
CA ASP A 109 4.66 -21.00 11.15
C ASP A 109 3.41 -20.86 12.06
N VAL A 110 3.28 -19.76 12.81
CA VAL A 110 2.18 -19.54 13.79
C VAL A 110 0.90 -19.03 13.13
N TRP A 111 0.98 -18.27 12.02
CA TRP A 111 -0.21 -17.80 11.31
C TRP A 111 -0.98 -18.90 10.56
N ARG A 112 -0.55 -20.15 10.65
CA ARG A 112 -1.17 -21.32 9.99
C ARG A 112 -2.26 -22.00 10.85
N VAL A 113 -2.90 -21.22 11.74
CA VAL A 113 -4.13 -21.63 12.43
C VAL A 113 -5.32 -21.10 11.64
N GLU A 114 -6.17 -22.00 11.16
CA GLU A 114 -7.39 -21.65 10.45
C GLU A 114 -8.48 -21.16 11.42
N GLU A 115 -9.20 -20.12 10.97
CA GLU A 115 -10.49 -19.63 11.46
C GLU A 115 -10.63 -18.98 12.86
N ARG A 116 -11.07 -17.70 12.82
CA ARG A 116 -11.82 -16.95 13.86
C ARG A 116 -11.07 -16.48 15.12
N ASP A 117 -10.23 -15.47 14.92
CA ASP A 117 -10.05 -14.40 15.92
C ASP A 117 -10.67 -13.10 15.36
N ASP A 118 -11.79 -12.63 15.93
CA ASP A 118 -12.41 -11.33 15.61
C ASP A 118 -11.64 -10.13 16.19
N ASN A 119 -10.31 -10.24 16.24
CA ASN A 119 -9.42 -9.15 16.59
C ASN A 119 -9.31 -8.18 15.40
N LEU A 120 -9.46 -6.86 15.63
CA LEU A 120 -9.30 -5.82 14.60
C LEU A 120 -7.96 -5.90 13.85
N ALA A 121 -6.91 -6.42 14.48
CA ALA A 121 -5.61 -6.68 13.85
C ALA A 121 -5.68 -7.72 12.70
N SER A 122 -6.67 -8.62 12.70
CA SER A 122 -6.87 -9.61 11.63
C SER A 122 -7.15 -8.95 10.28
N MET A 123 -7.88 -7.82 10.27
CA MET A 123 -8.25 -7.07 9.07
C MET A 123 -7.05 -6.52 8.29
N TYR A 124 -5.90 -6.35 8.94
CA TYR A 124 -4.67 -5.80 8.35
C TYR A 124 -3.66 -6.89 7.93
N ARG A 125 -3.96 -8.17 8.15
CA ARG A 125 -3.07 -9.30 7.82
C ARG A 125 -2.87 -9.43 6.31
N PRO A 126 -1.68 -9.90 5.84
CA PRO A 126 -1.46 -10.21 4.44
C PRO A 126 -2.49 -11.20 3.86
N PRO A 127 -2.88 -11.08 2.58
CA PRO A 127 -3.81 -11.99 1.92
C PRO A 127 -3.14 -13.35 1.58
N PHE A 128 -2.81 -14.16 2.60
CA PHE A 128 -2.02 -15.40 2.43
C PHE A 128 -2.56 -16.39 1.38
N ALA A 129 -3.89 -16.45 1.18
CA ALA A 129 -4.53 -17.29 0.18
C ALA A 129 -4.39 -16.79 -1.28
N LEU A 130 -3.85 -15.58 -1.46
CA LEU A 130 -3.54 -14.93 -2.74
C LEU A 130 -2.03 -14.93 -3.03
N ILE A 131 -1.19 -14.83 -2.00
CA ILE A 131 0.27 -14.69 -2.11
C ILE A 131 0.93 -15.98 -2.64
N TYR A 132 1.78 -15.81 -3.64
CA TYR A 132 2.72 -16.82 -4.10
C TYR A 132 3.87 -16.97 -3.10
N ASN A 133 4.00 -18.17 -2.53
CA ASN A 133 5.05 -18.48 -1.56
C ASN A 133 6.34 -18.91 -2.29
N GLY A 134 7.36 -18.07 -2.26
CA GLY A 134 8.69 -18.35 -2.81
C GLY A 134 9.52 -17.09 -3.08
N PRO A 135 10.80 -17.24 -3.46
CA PRO A 135 11.67 -16.12 -3.84
C PRO A 135 11.21 -15.50 -5.17
N PHE A 136 11.65 -14.28 -5.45
CA PHE A 136 11.18 -13.47 -6.59
C PHE A 136 11.38 -14.18 -7.95
N ASN A 137 12.54 -14.83 -8.14
CA ASN A 137 12.85 -15.55 -9.38
C ASN A 137 11.87 -16.71 -9.65
N ASN A 138 11.45 -17.43 -8.60
CA ASN A 138 10.49 -18.53 -8.74
C ASN A 138 9.08 -18.01 -9.11
N ALA A 139 8.70 -16.83 -8.60
CA ALA A 139 7.45 -16.17 -8.96
C ALA A 139 7.48 -15.75 -10.45
N ILE A 140 8.59 -15.19 -10.93
CA ILE A 140 8.84 -14.87 -12.35
C ILE A 140 8.72 -16.12 -13.22
N ASP A 141 9.42 -17.22 -12.88
CA ASP A 141 9.41 -18.43 -13.69
C ASP A 141 8.04 -19.15 -13.66
N THR A 142 7.31 -19.05 -12.54
CA THR A 142 5.92 -19.52 -12.45
C THR A 142 5.01 -18.68 -13.36
N ALA A 143 5.18 -17.36 -13.38
CA ALA A 143 4.42 -16.44 -14.22
C ALA A 143 4.69 -16.66 -15.73
N LYS A 144 5.95 -16.90 -16.13
CA LYS A 144 6.32 -17.36 -17.48
C LYS A 144 5.59 -18.67 -17.82
N THR A 145 5.70 -19.67 -16.95
CA THR A 145 5.16 -21.03 -17.19
C THR A 145 3.63 -21.04 -17.29
N GLN A 146 2.93 -20.24 -16.47
CA GLN A 146 1.48 -20.11 -16.54
C GLN A 146 0.99 -19.10 -17.59
N ASN A 147 1.90 -18.40 -18.29
CA ASN A 147 1.61 -17.28 -19.19
C ASN A 147 0.68 -16.23 -18.53
N LYS A 148 1.03 -15.82 -17.31
CA LYS A 148 0.32 -14.83 -16.50
C LYS A 148 1.22 -13.66 -16.17
N TRP A 149 0.66 -12.47 -15.99
CA TRP A 149 1.40 -11.32 -15.47
C TRP A 149 1.81 -11.53 -14.01
N LEU A 150 2.97 -11.01 -13.61
CA LEU A 150 3.39 -10.98 -12.21
C LEU A 150 2.94 -9.65 -11.60
N LEU A 151 2.12 -9.71 -10.55
CA LEU A 151 1.68 -8.55 -9.76
C LEU A 151 2.46 -8.54 -8.45
N VAL A 152 3.37 -7.59 -8.29
CA VAL A 152 4.19 -7.42 -7.09
C VAL A 152 3.57 -6.36 -6.19
N ASN A 153 3.43 -6.66 -4.89
CA ASN A 153 3.06 -5.72 -3.84
C ASN A 153 4.24 -5.54 -2.87
N MET A 154 4.97 -4.43 -3.02
CA MET A 154 6.04 -4.03 -2.12
C MET A 154 5.47 -3.24 -0.94
N GLN A 155 5.67 -3.71 0.27
CA GLN A 155 5.18 -3.07 1.50
C GLN A 155 6.32 -2.62 2.41
N SER A 156 6.02 -1.67 3.31
CA SER A 156 6.89 -1.33 4.44
C SER A 156 6.09 -1.38 5.74
N MET A 157 6.68 -1.96 6.78
CA MET A 157 6.09 -2.02 8.12
C MET A 157 6.08 -0.64 8.81
N GLN A 158 6.77 0.35 8.24
CA GLN A 158 6.77 1.74 8.72
C GLN A 158 5.62 2.56 8.14
N GLU A 159 4.97 2.08 7.07
CA GLU A 159 3.94 2.80 6.31
C GLU A 159 2.56 2.20 6.55
N PHE A 160 1.69 2.91 7.28
CA PHE A 160 0.33 2.43 7.58
C PHE A 160 -0.52 2.18 6.32
N THR A 161 -0.22 2.88 5.22
CA THR A 161 -0.83 2.67 3.91
C THR A 161 -0.57 1.25 3.35
N SER A 162 0.54 0.60 3.72
CA SER A 162 0.80 -0.81 3.41
C SER A 162 -0.26 -1.73 4.02
N HIS A 163 -0.68 -1.45 5.25
CA HIS A 163 -1.71 -2.23 5.95
C HIS A 163 -3.11 -1.93 5.43
N LEU A 164 -3.39 -0.69 5.01
CA LEU A 164 -4.65 -0.35 4.33
C LEU A 164 -4.83 -1.10 3.01
N LEU A 165 -3.76 -1.33 2.23
CA LEU A 165 -3.82 -2.16 1.02
C LEU A 165 -4.30 -3.60 1.35
N ASN A 166 -3.84 -4.20 2.45
CA ASN A 166 -4.31 -5.52 2.87
C ASN A 166 -5.82 -5.49 3.20
N LYS A 167 -6.25 -4.50 3.99
CA LYS A 167 -7.63 -4.39 4.49
C LYS A 167 -8.65 -4.00 3.44
N ASP A 168 -8.38 -2.95 2.68
CA ASP A 168 -9.38 -2.33 1.80
C ASP A 168 -9.27 -2.85 0.36
N THR A 169 -8.08 -3.25 -0.08
CA THR A 169 -7.80 -3.61 -1.49
C THR A 169 -7.68 -5.12 -1.70
N TRP A 170 -6.85 -5.81 -0.92
CA TRP A 170 -6.57 -7.23 -1.12
C TRP A 170 -7.58 -8.16 -0.44
N ALA A 171 -8.18 -7.75 0.68
CA ALA A 171 -9.32 -8.45 1.27
C ALA A 171 -10.62 -8.30 0.47
N ASN A 172 -10.64 -7.44 -0.57
CA ASN A 172 -11.76 -7.38 -1.50
C ASN A 172 -11.84 -8.67 -2.33
N ASP A 173 -12.81 -9.49 -1.99
CA ASP A 173 -13.09 -10.81 -2.55
C ASP A 173 -13.18 -10.84 -4.10
N TYR A 174 -13.68 -9.75 -4.72
CA TYR A 174 -13.77 -9.64 -6.18
C TYR A 174 -12.39 -9.39 -6.82
N ILE A 175 -11.59 -8.49 -6.22
CA ILE A 175 -10.21 -8.22 -6.61
C ILE A 175 -9.35 -9.48 -6.43
N ALA A 176 -9.43 -10.14 -5.27
CA ALA A 176 -8.69 -11.35 -4.97
C ALA A 176 -8.98 -12.48 -5.98
N ARG A 177 -10.25 -12.68 -6.37
CA ARG A 177 -10.63 -13.65 -7.42
C ARG A 177 -10.04 -13.32 -8.78
N ILE A 178 -10.06 -12.05 -9.19
CA ILE A 178 -9.50 -11.59 -10.47
C ILE A 178 -7.98 -11.77 -10.50
N ILE A 179 -7.29 -11.38 -9.44
CA ILE A 179 -5.84 -11.51 -9.33
C ILE A 179 -5.44 -12.99 -9.35
N LYS A 180 -6.06 -13.83 -8.50
CA LYS A 180 -5.79 -15.28 -8.43
C LYS A 180 -6.01 -16.00 -9.77
N LYS A 181 -6.97 -15.52 -10.58
CA LYS A 181 -7.24 -16.05 -11.92
C LYS A 181 -6.16 -15.66 -12.93
N ASN A 182 -5.85 -14.37 -13.06
CA ASN A 182 -5.10 -13.83 -14.21
C ASN A 182 -3.63 -13.50 -13.92
N PHE A 183 -3.23 -13.39 -12.66
CA PHE A 183 -1.89 -12.97 -12.23
C PHE A 183 -1.24 -14.04 -11.34
N ILE A 184 0.08 -13.95 -11.20
CA ILE A 184 0.80 -14.45 -10.03
C ILE A 184 0.95 -13.25 -9.08
N PHE A 185 0.43 -13.33 -7.86
CA PHE A 185 0.56 -12.26 -6.88
C PHE A 185 1.73 -12.55 -5.94
N TRP A 186 2.66 -11.61 -5.79
CA TRP A 186 3.81 -11.76 -4.91
C TRP A 186 3.93 -10.54 -4.00
N GLN A 187 3.90 -10.75 -2.69
CA GLN A 187 3.93 -9.69 -1.69
C GLN A 187 5.14 -9.85 -0.79
N VAL A 188 5.84 -8.77 -0.53
CA VAL A 188 7.06 -8.79 0.28
C VAL A 188 7.26 -7.45 1.01
N ASN A 189 7.94 -7.50 2.15
CA ASN A 189 8.38 -6.31 2.87
C ASN A 189 9.77 -5.85 2.41
N ASP A 190 9.96 -4.54 2.40
CA ASP A 190 11.20 -3.81 2.15
C ASP A 190 12.40 -4.23 3.01
N HIS A 191 12.18 -4.62 4.26
CA HIS A 191 13.23 -5.06 5.17
C HIS A 191 13.88 -6.40 4.78
N THR A 192 13.20 -7.20 3.95
CA THR A 192 13.70 -8.53 3.54
C THR A 192 14.76 -8.44 2.45
N GLU A 193 15.66 -9.42 2.37
CA GLU A 193 16.70 -9.48 1.34
C GLU A 193 16.13 -9.44 -0.10
N GLU A 194 15.04 -10.16 -0.34
CA GLU A 194 14.34 -10.15 -1.64
C GLU A 194 13.68 -8.79 -1.91
N GLY A 195 13.08 -8.17 -0.89
CA GLY A 195 12.48 -6.83 -1.01
C GLY A 195 13.50 -5.76 -1.35
N GLN A 196 14.66 -5.75 -0.68
CA GLN A 196 15.76 -4.82 -0.96
C GLN A 196 16.30 -4.96 -2.40
N LYS A 197 16.42 -6.20 -2.92
CA LYS A 197 16.80 -6.45 -4.32
C LYS A 197 15.79 -5.84 -5.29
N VAL A 198 14.49 -6.06 -5.06
CA VAL A 198 13.41 -5.54 -5.92
C VAL A 198 13.34 -4.01 -5.86
N CYS A 199 13.44 -3.40 -4.68
CA CYS A 199 13.54 -1.95 -4.53
C CYS A 199 14.73 -1.35 -5.29
N THR A 200 15.90 -1.97 -5.18
CA THR A 200 17.12 -1.53 -5.87
C THR A 200 17.01 -1.66 -7.39
N TYR A 201 16.50 -2.81 -7.87
CA TYR A 201 16.39 -3.12 -9.29
C TYR A 201 15.38 -2.20 -10.02
N TYR A 202 14.19 -2.03 -9.44
CA TYR A 202 13.13 -1.21 -10.04
C TYR A 202 13.17 0.28 -9.63
N LYS A 203 14.16 0.67 -8.81
CA LYS A 203 14.38 2.03 -8.26
C LYS A 203 13.14 2.57 -7.53
N LEU A 204 12.71 1.86 -6.51
CA LEU A 204 11.57 2.24 -5.69
C LEU A 204 12.03 3.17 -4.56
N ASN A 205 11.56 4.43 -4.61
CA ASN A 205 11.97 5.50 -3.69
C ASN A 205 10.91 5.82 -2.62
N SER A 206 9.72 5.25 -2.75
CA SER A 206 8.58 5.38 -1.84
C SER A 206 7.88 4.03 -1.74
N LEU A 207 7.10 3.81 -0.69
CA LEU A 207 6.36 2.59 -0.40
C LEU A 207 5.00 2.92 0.25
N PRO A 208 4.00 2.03 0.19
CA PRO A 208 3.96 0.79 -0.61
C PRO A 208 3.95 1.08 -2.12
N VAL A 209 4.33 0.09 -2.92
CA VAL A 209 4.28 0.17 -4.40
C VAL A 209 3.76 -1.14 -4.97
N ILE A 210 2.82 -1.03 -5.91
CA ILE A 210 2.28 -2.16 -6.66
C ILE A 210 2.88 -2.09 -8.07
N LEU A 211 3.46 -3.18 -8.58
CA LEU A 211 4.04 -3.28 -9.92
C LEU A 211 3.36 -4.40 -10.72
N VAL A 212 3.01 -4.13 -11.97
CA VAL A 212 2.81 -5.20 -12.97
C VAL A 212 4.14 -5.44 -13.67
N ILE A 213 4.61 -6.67 -13.68
CA ILE A 213 5.88 -7.09 -14.28
C ILE A 213 5.58 -8.08 -15.41
N ASP A 214 6.17 -7.83 -16.58
CA ASP A 214 6.24 -8.80 -17.67
C ASP A 214 7.20 -9.93 -17.26
N PRO A 215 6.72 -11.17 -17.09
CA PRO A 215 7.58 -12.27 -16.69
C PRO A 215 8.59 -12.66 -17.78
N ILE A 216 8.35 -12.34 -19.06
CA ILE A 216 9.23 -12.71 -20.17
C ILE A 216 10.47 -11.80 -20.21
N THR A 217 10.27 -10.48 -20.11
CA THR A 217 11.36 -9.49 -20.17
C THR A 217 11.89 -9.03 -18.80
N GLY A 218 11.15 -9.28 -17.72
CA GLY A 218 11.46 -8.78 -16.37
C GLY A 218 11.16 -7.28 -16.19
N GLN A 219 10.60 -6.60 -17.18
CA GLN A 219 10.29 -5.17 -17.10
C GLN A 219 9.03 -4.90 -16.26
N LYS A 220 9.04 -3.81 -15.46
CA LYS A 220 7.79 -3.26 -14.92
C LYS A 220 7.02 -2.59 -16.06
N VAL A 221 5.82 -3.08 -16.36
CA VAL A 221 4.96 -2.56 -17.44
C VAL A 221 3.95 -1.53 -16.91
N HIS A 222 3.64 -1.57 -15.62
CA HIS A 222 2.81 -0.57 -14.93
C HIS A 222 3.19 -0.49 -13.45
N SER A 223 2.91 0.63 -12.80
CA SER A 223 3.15 0.83 -11.37
C SER A 223 2.13 1.78 -10.73
N TRP A 224 1.74 1.50 -9.50
CA TRP A 224 0.98 2.41 -8.64
C TRP A 224 1.77 2.64 -7.35
N ASN A 225 1.84 3.90 -6.90
CA ASN A 225 2.56 4.30 -5.70
C ASN A 225 1.57 4.65 -4.57
N GLY A 226 1.83 4.19 -3.35
CA GLY A 226 0.97 4.41 -2.19
C GLY A 226 -0.29 3.56 -2.16
N MET A 227 -1.31 4.04 -1.44
CA MET A 227 -2.59 3.35 -1.29
C MET A 227 -3.42 3.40 -2.59
N VAL A 228 -3.96 2.27 -3.02
CA VAL A 228 -4.78 2.14 -4.24
C VAL A 228 -6.13 1.50 -3.90
N GLN A 229 -7.22 2.20 -4.16
CA GLN A 229 -8.58 1.69 -3.93
C GLN A 229 -8.97 0.59 -4.94
N PRO A 230 -9.83 -0.37 -4.56
CA PRO A 230 -10.28 -1.48 -5.42
C PRO A 230 -10.73 -1.06 -6.82
N GLU A 231 -11.50 0.02 -6.92
CA GLU A 231 -12.14 0.49 -8.14
C GLU A 231 -11.12 1.01 -9.15
N ILE A 232 -10.10 1.72 -8.65
CA ILE A 232 -9.00 2.25 -9.44
C ILE A 232 -8.12 1.09 -9.93
N LEU A 233 -7.74 0.19 -9.02
CA LEU A 233 -6.94 -0.98 -9.37
C LEU A 233 -7.64 -1.82 -10.44
N LEU A 234 -8.92 -2.14 -10.25
CA LEU A 234 -9.73 -2.95 -11.16
C LEU A 234 -9.76 -2.36 -12.59
N LYS A 235 -10.02 -1.06 -12.68
CA LYS A 235 -10.09 -0.34 -13.96
C LYS A 235 -8.78 -0.47 -14.73
N ASP A 236 -7.65 -0.26 -14.06
CA ASP A 236 -6.34 -0.26 -14.68
C ASP A 236 -5.86 -1.69 -15.03
N ILE A 237 -6.05 -2.67 -14.13
CA ILE A 237 -5.65 -4.07 -14.38
C ILE A 237 -6.45 -4.74 -15.50
N THR A 238 -7.62 -4.24 -15.86
CA THR A 238 -8.47 -4.80 -16.93
C THR A 238 -7.70 -4.94 -18.25
N SER A 239 -6.83 -3.98 -18.56
CA SER A 239 -5.97 -4.01 -19.76
C SER A 239 -4.99 -5.20 -19.83
N PHE A 240 -4.68 -5.81 -18.69
CA PHE A 240 -3.81 -6.99 -18.55
C PHE A 240 -4.60 -8.30 -18.39
N ILE A 241 -5.93 -8.25 -18.24
CA ILE A 241 -6.80 -9.43 -18.21
C ILE A 241 -7.09 -9.92 -19.63
N ASP A 242 -7.27 -9.00 -20.57
CA ASP A 242 -7.65 -9.30 -21.96
C ASP A 242 -6.49 -9.82 -22.83
N LEU A 243 -5.24 -9.66 -22.37
CA LEU A 243 -4.02 -10.03 -23.10
C LEU A 243 -3.02 -10.71 -22.16
N SER A 244 -2.66 -11.97 -22.44
CA SER A 244 -1.54 -12.62 -21.75
C SER A 244 -0.19 -12.03 -22.18
N PRO A 245 0.90 -12.21 -21.40
CA PRO A 245 2.23 -11.74 -21.78
C PRO A 245 2.67 -12.19 -23.18
N SER A 246 2.43 -13.46 -23.53
CA SER A 246 2.78 -13.99 -24.86
C SER A 246 1.99 -13.32 -25.99
N GLU A 247 0.70 -13.05 -25.79
CA GLU A 247 -0.15 -12.38 -26.80
C GLU A 247 0.17 -10.89 -26.92
N TYR A 248 0.53 -10.25 -25.82
CA TYR A 248 1.04 -8.88 -25.81
C TYR A 248 2.29 -8.74 -26.69
N HIS A 249 3.27 -9.64 -26.51
CA HIS A 249 4.47 -9.70 -27.37
C HIS A 249 4.15 -10.06 -28.83
N ALA A 250 3.24 -11.01 -29.08
CA ALA A 250 2.80 -11.32 -30.44
C ALA A 250 2.17 -10.09 -31.13
N ASN A 251 1.34 -9.33 -30.42
CA ASN A 251 0.71 -8.12 -30.95
C ASN A 251 1.71 -6.99 -31.22
N LEU A 252 2.78 -6.87 -30.44
CA LEU A 252 3.89 -5.94 -30.72
C LEU A 252 4.60 -6.29 -32.03
N LEU A 253 4.90 -7.57 -32.27
CA LEU A 253 5.52 -8.04 -33.52
C LEU A 253 4.61 -7.79 -34.73
N HIS A 254 3.31 -8.08 -34.63
CA HIS A 254 2.35 -7.84 -35.71
C HIS A 254 2.12 -6.34 -35.99
N LYS A 255 2.24 -5.45 -34.98
CA LYS A 255 2.21 -4.00 -35.20
C LYS A 255 3.45 -3.49 -35.95
N ARG A 256 4.65 -4.07 -35.73
CA ARG A 256 5.86 -3.73 -36.51
C ARG A 256 5.72 -4.12 -37.98
N SER A 257 5.17 -5.31 -38.26
CA SER A 257 4.98 -5.81 -39.63
C SER A 257 3.97 -4.99 -40.46
N ARG A 258 3.12 -4.16 -39.84
CA ARG A 258 2.07 -3.38 -40.54
C ARG A 258 2.49 -1.97 -40.98
N LYS A 259 3.73 -1.53 -40.75
CA LYS A 259 4.24 -0.27 -41.33
C LYS A 259 4.80 -0.52 -42.75
N ASN A 260 4.01 -0.11 -43.74
CA ASN A 260 4.33 0.10 -45.17
C ASN A 260 4.66 -1.13 -46.06
N PRO A 261 3.73 -1.50 -46.97
CA PRO A 261 4.05 -2.18 -48.23
C PRO A 261 3.99 -1.19 -49.42
N ARG A 262 5.03 -0.36 -49.56
CA ARG A 262 5.44 0.53 -50.68
C ARG A 262 6.67 1.28 -50.11
N ASP A 263 7.92 0.92 -50.40
CA ASP A 263 8.50 0.74 -51.73
C ASP A 263 9.72 -0.22 -51.73
N GLU A 264 10.06 -0.66 -52.94
CA GLU A 264 11.34 -1.23 -53.41
C GLU A 264 11.88 -2.58 -52.87
N ILE A 265 11.93 -3.53 -53.82
CA ILE A 265 12.80 -4.70 -53.81
C ILE A 265 14.25 -4.25 -54.06
N LYS A 266 15.19 -4.71 -53.24
CA LYS A 266 16.51 -5.20 -53.67
C LYS A 266 17.15 -6.07 -52.59
N GLU A 267 17.67 -7.20 -53.01
CA GLU A 267 18.51 -8.08 -52.20
C GLU A 267 19.89 -7.43 -52.01
N ASP A 268 20.46 -7.52 -50.81
CA ASP A 268 21.89 -7.74 -50.64
C ASP A 268 22.14 -8.49 -49.32
N GLU A 269 23.17 -9.33 -49.30
CA GLU A 269 23.44 -10.25 -48.19
C GLU A 269 24.29 -9.62 -47.07
N GLY A 270 23.91 -9.91 -45.82
CA GLY A 270 24.88 -10.08 -44.72
C GLY A 270 25.49 -8.83 -44.08
N VAL A 271 24.85 -8.36 -43.00
CA VAL A 271 25.59 -7.76 -41.85
C VAL A 271 25.05 -8.36 -40.55
N GLN A 272 25.98 -8.67 -39.64
CA GLN A 272 25.72 -9.20 -38.31
C GLN A 272 24.90 -8.20 -37.47
N GLN A 273 23.79 -8.64 -36.87
CA GLN A 273 22.98 -7.80 -35.97
C GLN A 273 22.99 -8.34 -34.54
N THR A 274 24.17 -8.33 -33.93
CA THR A 274 24.30 -8.29 -32.47
C THR A 274 24.22 -6.86 -31.99
N ASN A 275 23.48 -6.65 -30.90
CA ASN A 275 23.20 -5.38 -30.19
C ASN A 275 21.98 -4.59 -30.67
N GLU A 276 21.28 -4.08 -29.64
CA GLU A 276 20.24 -3.03 -29.64
C GLU A 276 18.78 -3.45 -29.83
N ILE A 277 18.23 -4.03 -28.75
CA ILE A 277 16.83 -3.77 -28.34
C ILE A 277 16.88 -2.93 -27.06
N LYS A 278 17.23 -1.64 -27.21
CA LYS A 278 16.90 -0.61 -26.22
C LYS A 278 15.49 -0.11 -26.50
N GLU A 279 14.49 -0.94 -26.22
CA GLU A 279 13.09 -0.50 -26.26
C GLU A 279 12.65 0.01 -24.88
N VAL A 280 13.19 1.19 -24.56
CA VAL A 280 12.36 2.39 -24.34
C VAL A 280 10.90 2.11 -23.94
N MET A 281 10.59 2.37 -22.67
CA MET A 281 9.25 2.29 -22.10
C MET A 281 8.35 3.40 -22.66
N LYS A 282 7.27 3.03 -23.37
CA LYS A 282 6.24 4.00 -23.75
C LYS A 282 5.29 4.25 -22.57
N ILE A 283 5.62 5.26 -21.76
CA ILE A 283 4.77 5.72 -20.65
C ILE A 283 3.44 6.23 -21.24
N CYS A 284 2.32 5.66 -20.80
CA CYS A 284 1.00 6.02 -21.29
C CYS A 284 0.42 7.19 -20.48
N TYR A 285 0.64 8.41 -20.97
CA TYR A 285 0.10 9.63 -20.36
C TYR A 285 -1.40 9.81 -20.67
N PRO A 286 -2.16 10.51 -19.80
CA PRO A 286 -3.60 10.76 -20.02
C PRO A 286 -3.86 11.48 -21.35
N THR A 287 -4.98 11.17 -22.00
CA THR A 287 -5.38 11.83 -23.26
C THR A 287 -5.51 13.33 -23.06
N LEU A 288 -4.76 14.11 -23.84
CA LEU A 288 -4.77 15.57 -23.78
C LEU A 288 -6.13 16.11 -24.26
N PRO A 289 -6.90 16.83 -23.42
CA PRO A 289 -8.16 17.47 -23.85
C PRO A 289 -7.92 18.53 -24.92
N GLU A 290 -8.98 18.89 -25.66
CA GLU A 290 -8.95 20.05 -26.57
C GLU A 290 -8.55 21.33 -25.81
N GLU A 291 -7.86 22.26 -26.48
CA GLU A 291 -7.33 23.44 -25.80
C GLU A 291 -8.49 24.38 -25.38
N PRO A 292 -8.63 24.73 -24.09
CA PRO A 292 -9.78 25.49 -23.61
C PRO A 292 -9.75 26.93 -24.14
N GLU A 293 -10.74 27.27 -24.98
CA GLU A 293 -11.08 28.64 -25.34
C GLU A 293 -12.12 29.19 -24.35
N GLY A 294 -11.76 30.21 -23.56
CA GLY A 294 -12.65 30.72 -22.53
C GLY A 294 -12.06 31.80 -21.61
N ASP A 295 -12.67 31.95 -20.43
CA ASP A 295 -12.32 33.00 -19.48
C ASP A 295 -10.91 32.86 -18.91
N ARG A 296 -10.14 33.97 -18.97
CA ARG A 296 -8.76 34.06 -18.45
C ARG A 296 -8.62 33.76 -16.95
N ASN A 297 -9.73 33.76 -16.20
CA ASN A 297 -9.75 33.46 -14.78
C ASN A 297 -9.70 31.94 -14.50
N LEU A 298 -10.16 31.11 -15.45
CA LEU A 298 -10.23 29.65 -15.35
C LEU A 298 -9.07 28.95 -16.07
N ILE A 299 -8.37 29.66 -16.95
CA ILE A 299 -7.27 29.15 -17.76
C ILE A 299 -5.92 29.39 -17.09
N CYS A 300 -5.06 28.39 -17.16
CA CYS A 300 -3.63 28.44 -16.86
C CYS A 300 -2.85 28.30 -18.17
N ARG A 301 -2.15 29.36 -18.59
CA ARG A 301 -1.27 29.31 -19.77
C ARG A 301 0.13 28.88 -19.36
N VAL A 302 0.66 27.81 -19.96
CA VAL A 302 2.02 27.32 -19.68
C VAL A 302 2.85 27.34 -20.95
N ALA A 303 4.07 27.87 -20.87
CA ALA A 303 5.05 27.79 -21.93
C ALA A 303 6.15 26.79 -21.57
N ILE A 304 6.44 25.86 -22.47
CA ILE A 304 7.43 24.80 -22.28
C ILE A 304 8.58 25.04 -23.24
N ARG A 305 9.80 25.17 -22.70
CA ARG A 305 11.04 25.10 -23.50
C ARG A 305 11.44 23.64 -23.66
N LEU A 306 11.51 23.17 -24.90
CA LEU A 306 11.97 21.84 -25.27
C LEU A 306 13.51 21.77 -25.28
N PRO A 307 14.12 20.56 -25.20
CA PRO A 307 15.57 20.38 -25.18
C PRO A 307 16.27 20.78 -26.49
N ASP A 308 15.55 20.75 -27.60
CA ASP A 308 15.98 21.23 -28.92
C ASP A 308 16.00 22.77 -29.05
N GLY A 309 15.61 23.48 -27.98
CA GLY A 309 15.55 24.95 -27.92
C GLY A 309 14.24 25.57 -28.40
N ARG A 310 13.31 24.79 -28.99
CA ARG A 310 11.96 25.25 -29.35
C ARG A 310 11.17 25.62 -28.09
N ARG A 311 10.15 26.46 -28.27
CA ARG A 311 9.16 26.78 -27.23
C ARG A 311 7.77 26.45 -27.75
N ILE A 312 7.09 25.56 -27.04
CA ILE A 312 5.69 25.22 -27.24
C ILE A 312 4.86 25.88 -26.13
N GLN A 313 3.57 26.09 -26.35
CA GLN A 313 2.69 26.78 -25.41
C GLN A 313 1.28 26.24 -25.53
N ARG A 314 0.60 26.08 -24.39
CA ARG A 314 -0.80 25.64 -24.36
C ARG A 314 -1.52 26.25 -23.16
N ASN A 315 -2.80 26.50 -23.34
CA ASN A 315 -3.75 26.75 -22.28
C ASN A 315 -4.23 25.42 -21.68
N PHE A 316 -4.36 25.38 -20.35
CA PHE A 316 -4.97 24.27 -19.60
C PHE A 316 -6.05 24.86 -18.69
N LEU A 317 -7.03 24.08 -18.23
CA LEU A 317 -7.89 24.56 -17.15
C LEU A 317 -7.09 24.50 -15.84
N LYS A 318 -7.31 25.49 -14.97
CA LYS A 318 -6.70 25.53 -13.63
C LYS A 318 -6.98 24.28 -12.78
N ILE A 319 -8.16 23.70 -12.96
CA ILE A 319 -8.61 22.47 -12.29
C ILE A 319 -7.96 21.20 -12.87
N ASP A 320 -7.35 21.25 -14.05
CA ASP A 320 -6.73 20.08 -14.66
C ASP A 320 -5.45 19.68 -13.91
N SER A 321 -5.13 18.39 -13.92
CA SER A 321 -3.88 17.89 -13.33
C SER A 321 -2.67 18.28 -14.17
N ILE A 322 -1.56 18.65 -13.51
CA ILE A 322 -0.29 18.96 -14.17
C ILE A 322 0.30 17.78 -14.95
N LYS A 323 -0.21 16.56 -14.74
CA LYS A 323 0.09 15.34 -15.52
C LYS A 323 -0.10 15.55 -17.03
N LEU A 324 -1.01 16.45 -17.44
CA LEU A 324 -1.22 16.81 -18.85
C LEU A 324 -0.01 17.46 -19.53
N LEU A 325 0.97 17.99 -18.79
CA LEU A 325 2.21 18.52 -19.37
C LEU A 325 3.02 17.42 -20.08
N TRP A 326 3.07 16.22 -19.51
CA TRP A 326 3.76 15.09 -20.12
C TRP A 326 3.02 14.60 -21.37
N SER A 327 1.68 14.56 -21.32
CA SER A 327 0.84 14.29 -22.50
C SER A 327 1.12 15.27 -23.63
N TYR A 328 1.18 16.57 -23.31
CA TYR A 328 1.43 17.61 -24.30
C TYR A 328 2.84 17.52 -24.91
N CYS A 329 3.86 17.26 -24.09
CA CYS A 329 5.21 17.02 -24.63
C CYS A 329 5.29 15.79 -25.55
N CYS A 330 4.55 14.70 -25.27
CA CYS A 330 4.57 13.52 -26.15
C CYS A 330 3.85 13.73 -27.49
N VAL A 331 2.88 14.66 -27.54
CA VAL A 331 2.23 15.05 -28.81
C VAL A 331 3.14 15.96 -29.65
N GLU A 332 3.86 16.89 -29.01
CA GLU A 332 4.66 17.92 -29.71
C GLU A 332 6.12 17.48 -29.99
N PHE A 333 6.60 16.41 -29.36
CA PHE A 333 8.03 16.05 -29.36
C PHE A 333 8.25 14.52 -29.28
N GLU A 334 8.60 13.89 -30.39
CA GLU A 334 8.77 12.42 -30.50
C GLU A 334 9.82 11.85 -29.53
N GLU A 335 10.86 12.61 -29.19
CA GLU A 335 11.87 12.22 -28.20
C GLU A 335 11.29 12.08 -26.78
N ALA A 336 10.18 12.76 -26.46
CA ALA A 336 9.47 12.61 -25.20
C ALA A 336 8.74 11.26 -25.06
N GLU A 337 8.37 10.62 -26.18
CA GLU A 337 7.87 9.23 -26.14
C GLU A 337 9.00 8.24 -25.81
N THR A 338 10.26 8.62 -26.05
CA THR A 338 11.38 7.66 -26.08
C THR A 338 12.41 7.80 -24.96
N ARG A 339 12.38 8.89 -24.20
CA ARG A 339 13.32 9.12 -23.08
C ARG A 339 12.60 9.74 -21.89
N PRO A 340 12.81 9.25 -20.64
CA PRO A 340 12.26 9.87 -19.46
C PRO A 340 12.75 11.32 -19.30
N PHE A 341 11.82 12.20 -18.92
CA PHE A 341 12.05 13.62 -18.75
C PHE A 341 11.21 14.18 -17.61
N ARG A 342 11.72 15.25 -17.02
CA ARG A 342 11.07 16.02 -15.96
C ARG A 342 11.11 17.51 -16.28
N PHE A 343 10.16 18.25 -15.74
CA PHE A 343 10.11 19.70 -15.92
C PHE A 343 10.92 20.41 -14.84
N ARG A 344 11.67 21.42 -15.25
CA ARG A 344 12.37 22.37 -14.40
C ARG A 344 11.69 23.73 -14.48
N GLN A 345 11.13 24.18 -13.37
CA GLN A 345 10.66 25.56 -13.19
C GLN A 345 11.77 26.37 -12.49
N VAL A 346 12.12 27.52 -13.07
CA VAL A 346 13.05 28.47 -12.44
C VAL A 346 12.24 29.51 -11.69
N ILE A 347 12.45 29.59 -10.38
CA ILE A 347 11.78 30.51 -9.46
C ILE A 347 12.85 31.50 -8.96
N PRO A 348 12.53 32.76 -8.62
CA PRO A 348 13.53 33.68 -8.06
C PRO A 348 14.25 33.09 -6.83
N GLY A 349 15.54 32.80 -6.98
CA GLY A 349 16.38 32.20 -5.94
C GLY A 349 16.31 30.67 -5.79
N ALA A 350 15.49 29.96 -6.56
CA ALA A 350 15.29 28.51 -6.42
C ALA A 350 15.00 27.79 -7.76
N VAL A 351 15.10 26.45 -7.74
CA VAL A 351 14.70 25.60 -8.87
C VAL A 351 13.75 24.52 -8.34
N LYS A 352 12.52 24.50 -8.87
CA LYS A 352 11.50 23.48 -8.56
C LYS A 352 11.48 22.48 -9.71
N PHE A 353 11.55 21.20 -9.40
CA PHE A 353 11.29 20.13 -10.36
C PHE A 353 9.84 19.70 -10.23
N LEU A 354 9.17 19.43 -11.35
CA LEU A 354 7.84 18.82 -11.35
C LEU A 354 8.00 17.32 -11.60
N GLU A 355 7.34 16.53 -10.76
CA GLU A 355 7.31 15.07 -10.85
C GLU A 355 5.96 14.62 -11.39
N TYR A 356 5.94 13.60 -12.25
CA TYR A 356 4.70 13.13 -12.88
C TYR A 356 3.68 12.64 -11.85
N ASP A 357 4.14 12.00 -10.77
CA ASP A 357 3.28 11.42 -9.74
C ASP A 357 2.63 12.47 -8.82
N SER A 358 2.97 13.76 -8.94
CA SER A 358 2.33 14.84 -8.20
C SER A 358 0.83 14.93 -8.52
N ASN A 359 -0.01 14.91 -7.48
CA ASN A 359 -1.47 15.06 -7.59
C ASN A 359 -1.95 16.52 -7.70
N LEU A 360 -1.05 17.46 -7.96
CA LEU A 360 -1.34 18.89 -8.08
C LEU A 360 -2.14 19.19 -9.36
N ASN A 361 -2.98 20.22 -9.27
CA ASN A 361 -3.61 20.86 -10.41
C ASN A 361 -2.82 22.11 -10.88
N PHE A 362 -3.25 22.73 -11.97
CA PHE A 362 -2.61 23.94 -12.52
C PHE A 362 -2.80 25.20 -11.66
N GLU A 363 -3.77 25.23 -10.74
CA GLU A 363 -3.95 26.32 -9.77
C GLU A 363 -2.94 26.25 -8.62
N GLU A 364 -2.71 25.05 -8.06
CA GLU A 364 -1.82 24.77 -6.92
C GLU A 364 -0.33 24.69 -7.26
N SER A 365 0.01 24.55 -8.54
CA SER A 365 1.38 24.23 -8.98
C SER A 365 2.28 25.44 -9.26
N ASP A 366 1.76 26.67 -9.13
CA ASP A 366 2.40 27.94 -9.50
C ASP A 366 2.80 28.05 -11.00
N LEU A 367 2.09 27.34 -11.88
CA LEU A 367 2.45 27.27 -13.30
C LEU A 367 1.79 28.34 -14.18
N ASN A 368 0.85 29.10 -13.64
CA ASN A 368 0.06 30.06 -14.41
C ASN A 368 0.91 31.20 -15.00
N ASN A 369 0.91 31.32 -16.33
CA ASN A 369 1.76 32.21 -17.13
C ASN A 369 3.27 31.98 -16.94
N SER A 370 3.67 30.81 -16.43
CA SER A 370 5.06 30.46 -16.19
C SER A 370 5.75 29.88 -17.43
N ILE A 371 7.09 29.85 -17.38
CA ILE A 371 7.93 29.12 -18.34
C ILE A 371 8.62 27.97 -17.60
N VAL A 372 8.32 26.74 -18.01
CA VAL A 372 9.05 25.53 -17.59
C VAL A 372 10.00 25.08 -18.69
N SER A 373 11.08 24.38 -18.33
CA SER A 373 12.02 23.78 -19.29
C SER A 373 12.05 22.27 -19.12
N VAL A 374 11.93 21.52 -20.21
CA VAL A 374 12.14 20.08 -20.19
C VAL A 374 13.61 19.80 -19.93
N THR A 375 13.88 18.89 -18.98
CA THR A 375 15.21 18.35 -18.76
C THR A 375 15.13 16.83 -18.75
N TRP A 376 15.99 16.22 -19.55
CA TRP A 376 16.17 14.77 -19.54
C TRP A 376 16.63 14.26 -18.18
N GLU A 377 16.22 13.04 -17.87
CA GLU A 377 16.79 12.24 -16.79
C GLU A 377 18.03 11.43 -17.27
#